data_AF-A0A2J7PRA4-F1
#
_entry.id   AF-A0A2J7PRA4-F1
#
_cell.length_a   1.000
_cell.length_b   1.000
_cell.length_c   1.000
_cell.angle_alpha   90.00
_cell.angle_beta   90.00
_cell.angle_gamma   90.00
#
_symmetry.space_group_name_H-M   'P 1'
#
loop_
_entity.id
_entity.type
_entity.pdbx_description
1 polymer ?
#
loop_
_entity_poly.entity_id
_entity_poly.type
_entity_poly.pdbx_seq_one_letter_code
_entity_poly.pdbx_strand_id
1 'polypeptide(L)'
;MDSLEEIQNFLDVDARFDLKTAALQYVLGLTGTEAGRFLLLQRPCLLSSLISLAQDKSESIAKDACLAIVNISADEAGARALLSNHDSKGDGQDTDLYYSNVVVVMIKIIMDPDSSVADPGCMILSNLTRSSGSTERMIELIKKCGFTLDHIVSVFTNQQYNKKGATLHYLGSVFSNLSQSATFRSYLLDHERCVIQRLLPYTEYLPSHVRRGGIVGTLRNCCFDIGKFHSYLWMGMEIC
;
A
#
# COMPACT_ATOMS: atom_id res chain seq x y z
N MET A 1 22.17 24.66 -13.62
CA MET A 1 21.66 23.37 -13.14
C MET A 1 20.23 23.58 -12.73
N ASP A 2 19.39 22.57 -12.94
CA ASP A 2 17.99 22.64 -12.52
C ASP A 2 17.93 22.49 -10.98
N SER A 3 17.19 23.35 -10.29
CA SER A 3 17.13 23.35 -8.81
C SER A 3 16.71 22.00 -8.23
N LEU A 4 15.93 21.21 -8.97
CA LEU A 4 15.56 19.85 -8.57
C LEU A 4 16.69 18.82 -8.72
N GLU A 5 17.62 19.01 -9.64
CA GLU A 5 18.80 18.13 -9.75
C GLU A 5 19.74 18.33 -8.55
N GLU A 6 19.88 19.57 -8.10
CA GLU A 6 20.69 19.89 -6.92
C GLU A 6 20.06 19.28 -5.65
N ILE A 7 18.74 19.38 -5.51
CA ILE A 7 17.99 18.84 -4.37
C ILE A 7 18.08 17.31 -4.29
N GLN A 8 18.13 16.64 -5.43
CA GLN A 8 18.24 15.18 -5.48
C GLN A 8 19.46 14.66 -4.70
N ASN A 9 20.58 15.40 -4.70
CA ASN A 9 21.80 15.00 -3.98
C ASN A 9 21.62 14.98 -2.45
N PHE A 10 20.57 15.60 -1.93
CA PHE A 10 20.25 15.62 -0.50
C PHE A 10 19.13 14.65 -0.12
N LEU A 11 18.50 14.00 -1.10
CA LEU A 11 17.45 12.99 -0.90
C LEU A 11 18.03 11.58 -0.83
N ASP A 12 19.04 11.41 0.01
CA ASP A 12 19.72 10.14 0.23
C ASP A 12 19.63 9.76 1.71
N VAL A 13 19.49 8.46 2.02
CA VAL A 13 19.39 7.97 3.41
C VAL A 13 20.61 8.36 4.24
N ASP A 14 21.79 8.44 3.63
CA ASP A 14 23.06 8.79 4.26
C ASP A 14 23.36 10.30 4.27
N ALA A 15 22.50 11.12 3.64
CA ALA A 15 22.64 12.57 3.66
C ALA A 15 22.46 13.15 5.08
N ARG A 16 23.11 14.28 5.33
CA ARG A 16 23.03 15.00 6.62
C ARG A 16 21.57 15.33 6.93
N PHE A 17 21.15 15.03 8.16
CA PHE A 17 19.74 15.06 8.59
C PHE A 17 19.01 16.38 8.26
N ASP A 18 19.63 17.53 8.51
CA ASP A 18 19.07 18.85 8.24
C ASP A 18 18.92 19.13 6.73
N LEU A 19 19.91 18.75 5.91
CA LEU A 19 19.85 18.89 4.46
C LEU A 19 18.76 18.00 3.86
N LYS A 20 18.71 16.75 4.32
CA LYS A 20 17.69 15.77 3.96
C LYS A 20 16.28 16.26 4.32
N THR A 21 16.12 16.82 5.52
CA THR A 21 14.83 17.39 5.98
C THR A 21 14.40 18.55 5.08
N ALA A 22 15.29 19.51 4.82
CA ALA A 22 14.96 20.67 3.99
C ALA A 22 14.62 20.28 2.54
N ALA A 23 15.41 19.38 1.95
CA ALA A 23 15.18 18.85 0.62
C ALA A 23 13.83 18.11 0.51
N LEU A 24 13.53 17.26 1.49
CA LEU A 24 12.29 16.48 1.51
C LEU A 24 11.06 17.36 1.74
N GLN A 25 11.16 18.38 2.61
CA GLN A 25 10.08 19.36 2.81
C GLN A 25 9.75 20.12 1.53
N TYR A 26 10.77 20.52 0.77
CA TYR A 26 10.57 21.15 -0.54
C TYR A 26 9.85 20.22 -1.52
N VAL A 27 10.31 18.96 -1.64
CA VAL A 27 9.67 17.98 -2.53
C VAL A 27 8.23 17.67 -2.08
N LEU A 28 8.00 17.50 -0.78
CA LEU A 28 6.65 17.31 -0.23
C LEU A 28 5.73 18.48 -0.59
N GLY A 29 6.22 19.72 -0.48
CA GLY A 29 5.49 20.92 -0.90
C GLY A 29 5.09 20.87 -2.39
N LEU A 30 5.99 20.43 -3.27
CA LEU A 30 5.68 20.27 -4.70
C LEU A 30 4.59 19.24 -4.96
N THR A 31 4.58 18.12 -4.22
CA THR A 31 3.55 17.08 -4.39
C THR A 31 2.13 17.56 -4.08
N GLY A 32 1.98 18.67 -3.36
CA GLY A 32 0.69 19.28 -3.07
C GLY A 32 -0.03 19.85 -4.29
N THR A 33 0.65 20.03 -5.42
CA THR A 33 0.08 20.59 -6.66
C THR A 33 0.21 19.62 -7.83
N GLU A 34 -0.74 19.67 -8.78
CA GLU A 34 -0.67 18.84 -10.00
C GLU A 34 0.58 19.14 -10.83
N ALA A 35 0.91 20.43 -11.01
CA ALA A 35 2.11 20.85 -11.74
C ALA A 35 3.41 20.35 -11.08
N GLY A 36 3.50 20.43 -9.76
CA GLY A 36 4.65 19.90 -9.01
C GLY A 36 4.76 18.38 -9.11
N ARG A 37 3.63 17.65 -9.04
CA ARG A 37 3.65 16.19 -9.28
C ARG A 37 4.10 15.87 -10.70
N PHE A 38 3.57 16.54 -11.72
CA PHE A 38 3.97 16.36 -13.11
C PHE A 38 5.49 16.54 -13.30
N LEU A 39 6.07 17.58 -12.71
CA LEU A 39 7.51 17.85 -12.72
C LEU A 39 8.32 16.72 -12.07
N LEU A 40 7.85 16.18 -10.94
CA LEU A 40 8.50 15.06 -10.25
C LEU A 40 8.44 13.75 -11.06
N LEU A 41 7.33 13.50 -11.77
CA LEU A 41 7.18 12.29 -12.60
C LEU A 41 8.16 12.24 -13.78
N GLN A 42 8.72 13.37 -14.20
CA GLN A 42 9.77 13.42 -15.21
C GLN A 42 11.13 12.94 -14.68
N ARG A 43 11.25 12.64 -13.38
CA ARG A 43 12.51 12.30 -12.71
C ARG A 43 12.38 11.00 -11.90
N PRO A 44 12.53 9.83 -12.54
CA PRO A 44 12.40 8.53 -11.88
C PRO A 44 13.28 8.36 -10.64
N CYS A 45 14.50 8.93 -10.64
CA CYS A 45 15.43 8.84 -9.52
C CYS A 45 14.88 9.51 -8.24
N LEU A 46 14.09 10.57 -8.36
CA LEU A 46 13.45 11.20 -7.20
C LEU A 46 12.40 10.28 -6.58
N LEU A 47 11.65 9.54 -7.39
CA LEU A 47 10.70 8.56 -6.88
C LEU A 47 11.42 7.43 -6.15
N SER A 48 12.53 6.91 -6.70
CA SER A 48 13.36 5.91 -6.01
C SER A 48 13.91 6.45 -4.69
N SER A 49 14.36 7.70 -4.67
CA SER A 49 14.84 8.38 -3.47
C SER A 49 13.75 8.47 -2.39
N LEU A 50 12.53 8.86 -2.77
CA LEU A 50 11.39 8.90 -1.85
C LEU A 50 11.06 7.50 -1.28
N ILE A 51 11.12 6.44 -2.10
CA ILE A 51 10.87 5.07 -1.64
C ILE A 51 11.95 4.61 -0.66
N SER A 52 13.22 4.95 -0.91
CA SER A 52 14.32 4.68 0.03
C SER A 52 14.14 5.46 1.35
N LEU A 53 13.80 6.75 1.27
CA LEU A 53 13.58 7.61 2.43
C LEU A 53 12.34 7.22 3.25
N ALA A 54 11.35 6.56 2.66
CA ALA A 54 10.22 5.98 3.40
C ALA A 54 10.67 4.90 4.41
N GLN A 55 11.88 4.36 4.27
CA GLN A 55 12.50 3.39 5.17
C GLN A 55 13.57 4.00 6.07
N ASP A 56 13.66 5.33 6.12
CA ASP A 56 14.68 6.04 6.92
C ASP A 56 14.52 5.76 8.42
N LYS A 57 15.64 5.71 9.14
CA LYS A 57 15.66 5.51 10.60
C LYS A 57 14.99 6.66 11.36
N SER A 58 14.94 7.85 10.78
CA SER A 58 14.25 8.99 11.35
C SER A 58 12.76 8.93 11.02
N GLU A 59 11.93 8.76 12.05
CA GLU A 59 10.46 8.70 11.91
C GLU A 59 9.89 9.92 11.17
N SER A 60 10.46 11.11 11.37
CA SER A 60 10.03 12.34 10.66
C SER A 60 10.31 12.29 9.15
N ILE A 61 11.47 11.77 8.75
CA ILE A 61 11.88 11.67 7.34
C ILE A 61 11.04 10.60 6.65
N ALA A 62 10.90 9.43 7.27
CA ALA A 62 10.05 8.35 6.77
C ALA A 62 8.62 8.84 6.57
N LYS A 63 8.08 9.59 7.54
CA LYS A 63 6.73 10.15 7.47
C LYS A 63 6.56 11.12 6.31
N ASP A 64 7.45 12.11 6.17
CA ASP A 64 7.36 13.11 5.11
C ASP A 64 7.53 12.47 3.71
N ALA A 65 8.40 11.46 3.59
CA ALA A 65 8.57 10.70 2.35
C ALA A 65 7.31 9.91 2.01
N CYS A 66 6.70 9.20 2.98
CA CYS A 66 5.43 8.53 2.77
C CYS A 66 4.32 9.50 2.38
N LEU A 67 4.21 10.68 3.00
CA LEU A 67 3.21 11.68 2.63
C LEU A 67 3.40 12.21 1.21
N ALA A 68 4.65 12.41 0.77
CA ALA A 68 4.95 12.78 -0.61
C ALA A 68 4.48 11.67 -1.58
N ILE A 69 4.74 10.40 -1.25
CA ILE A 69 4.29 9.25 -2.05
C ILE A 69 2.76 9.10 -2.03
N VAL A 70 2.07 9.38 -0.90
CA VAL A 70 0.60 9.42 -0.83
C VAL A 70 0.05 10.42 -1.85
N ASN A 71 0.59 11.64 -1.88
CA ASN A 71 0.16 12.66 -2.83
C ASN A 71 0.44 12.27 -4.28
N ILE A 72 1.62 11.71 -4.57
CA ILE A 72 1.97 11.25 -5.93
C ILE A 72 1.06 10.09 -6.37
N SER A 73 0.85 9.10 -5.51
CA SER A 73 0.04 7.91 -5.82
C SER A 73 -1.45 8.20 -5.94
N ALA A 74 -1.92 9.34 -5.41
CA ALA A 74 -3.32 9.76 -5.54
C ALA A 74 -3.74 10.01 -7.00
N ASP A 75 -2.80 10.38 -7.87
CA ASP A 75 -3.02 10.51 -9.31
C ASP A 75 -2.70 9.21 -10.06
N GLU A 76 -3.46 8.91 -11.11
CA GLU A 76 -3.25 7.69 -11.91
C GLU A 76 -1.87 7.66 -12.58
N ALA A 77 -1.40 8.80 -13.11
CA ALA A 77 -0.08 8.90 -13.72
C ALA A 77 1.04 8.64 -12.70
N GLY A 78 0.91 9.17 -11.48
CA GLY A 78 1.89 8.96 -10.42
C GLY A 78 1.87 7.55 -9.88
N ALA A 79 0.69 6.95 -9.68
CA ALA A 79 0.56 5.54 -9.34
C ALA A 79 1.23 4.63 -10.38
N ARG A 80 1.00 4.87 -11.68
CA ARG A 80 1.66 4.12 -12.76
C ARG A 80 3.17 4.29 -12.74
N ALA A 81 3.67 5.52 -12.58
CA ALA A 81 5.11 5.78 -12.52
C ALA A 81 5.79 5.08 -11.34
N LEU A 82 5.16 5.08 -10.16
CA LEU A 82 5.65 4.38 -8.97
C LEU A 82 5.70 2.85 -9.18
N LEU A 83 4.70 2.28 -9.86
CA LEU A 83 4.67 0.86 -10.18
C LEU A 83 5.74 0.46 -11.21
N SER A 84 5.98 1.31 -12.21
CA SER A 84 6.94 1.05 -13.30
C SER A 84 8.40 1.30 -12.93
N ASN A 85 8.68 2.06 -11.86
CA ASN A 85 10.03 2.53 -11.51
C ASN A 85 11.07 1.38 -11.37
N HIS A 86 10.61 0.20 -10.97
CA HIS A 86 11.46 -0.98 -10.76
C HIS A 86 11.05 -2.21 -11.60
N ASP A 87 10.22 -2.01 -12.64
CA ASP A 87 9.82 -3.10 -13.56
C ASP A 87 10.81 -3.34 -14.70
N SER A 88 11.69 -2.36 -14.93
CA SER A 88 12.65 -2.40 -16.03
C SER A 88 14.00 -2.93 -15.56
N LYS A 89 14.08 -4.25 -15.32
CA LYS A 89 15.25 -5.13 -15.55
C LYS A 89 14.91 -6.53 -15.07
N GLY A 90 14.75 -7.44 -16.04
CA GLY A 90 14.16 -8.77 -15.88
C GLY A 90 15.04 -9.78 -15.14
N ASP A 91 14.41 -10.90 -14.77
CA ASP A 91 14.94 -12.25 -14.49
C ASP A 91 16.27 -12.41 -13.70
N GLY A 92 16.82 -11.33 -13.16
CA GLY A 92 18.07 -11.30 -12.41
C GLY A 92 17.80 -11.36 -10.92
N GLN A 93 18.53 -12.24 -10.25
CA GLN A 93 18.63 -12.41 -8.80
C GLN A 93 19.22 -11.18 -8.06
N ASP A 94 18.98 -9.96 -8.53
CA ASP A 94 19.41 -8.76 -7.81
C ASP A 94 18.41 -8.46 -6.69
N THR A 95 18.78 -8.91 -5.50
CA THR A 95 17.97 -8.81 -4.29
C THR A 95 17.69 -7.34 -3.95
N ASP A 96 18.67 -6.45 -4.15
CA ASP A 96 18.61 -5.02 -3.78
C ASP A 96 17.56 -4.21 -4.56
N LEU A 97 17.37 -4.50 -5.86
CA LEU A 97 16.36 -3.85 -6.70
C LEU A 97 14.93 -4.21 -6.27
N TYR A 98 14.73 -5.42 -5.73
CA TYR A 98 13.44 -5.85 -5.20
C TYR A 98 13.09 -5.15 -3.88
N TYR A 99 14.07 -4.93 -2.98
CA TYR A 99 13.86 -4.16 -1.74
C TYR A 99 13.46 -2.70 -1.98
N SER A 100 13.70 -2.18 -3.19
CA SER A 100 13.35 -0.81 -3.58
C SER A 100 11.99 -0.70 -4.27
N ASN A 101 11.29 -1.81 -4.53
CA ASN A 101 9.95 -1.76 -5.10
C ASN A 101 8.96 -1.15 -4.11
N VAL A 102 8.22 -0.12 -4.53
CA VAL A 102 7.28 0.62 -3.67
C VAL A 102 6.27 -0.28 -2.96
N VAL A 103 5.74 -1.31 -3.64
CA VAL A 103 4.73 -2.21 -3.07
C VAL A 103 5.36 -3.07 -1.98
N VAL A 104 6.57 -3.58 -2.24
CA VAL A 104 7.34 -4.39 -1.29
C VAL A 104 7.67 -3.59 -0.04
N VAL A 105 8.12 -2.35 -0.21
CA VAL A 105 8.42 -1.42 0.89
C VAL A 105 7.18 -1.15 1.72
N MET A 106 6.05 -0.79 1.08
CA MET A 106 4.83 -0.49 1.82
C MET A 106 4.28 -1.72 2.56
N ILE A 107 4.35 -2.92 1.97
CA ILE A 107 3.93 -4.14 2.67
C ILE A 107 4.81 -4.40 3.88
N LYS A 108 6.14 -4.26 3.78
CA LYS A 108 7.03 -4.41 4.93
C LYS A 108 6.75 -3.39 6.03
N ILE A 109 6.52 -2.13 5.65
CA ILE A 109 6.12 -1.05 6.57
C ILE A 109 4.82 -1.39 7.31
N ILE A 110 3.82 -1.92 6.61
CA ILE A 110 2.52 -2.30 7.21
C ILE A 110 2.65 -3.54 8.09
N MET A 111 3.48 -4.49 7.67
CA MET A 111 3.74 -5.73 8.39
C MET A 111 4.75 -5.57 9.53
N ASP A 112 5.27 -4.37 9.78
CA ASP A 112 6.08 -4.08 10.96
C ASP A 112 5.20 -3.50 12.09
N PRO A 113 5.00 -4.23 13.21
CA PRO A 113 4.20 -3.74 14.33
C PRO A 113 4.82 -2.51 15.03
N ASP A 114 6.11 -2.22 14.81
CA ASP A 114 6.83 -1.10 15.41
C ASP A 114 6.96 0.10 14.45
N SER A 115 6.37 0.02 13.26
CA SER A 115 6.38 1.11 12.27
C SER A 115 5.44 2.25 12.63
N SER A 116 5.96 3.48 12.67
CA SER A 116 5.18 4.71 12.88
C SER A 116 4.51 5.23 11.61
N VAL A 117 4.82 4.65 10.44
CA VAL A 117 4.32 5.09 9.12
C VAL A 117 3.45 4.03 8.43
N ALA A 118 2.95 3.06 9.19
CA ALA A 118 2.10 1.99 8.66
C ALA A 118 0.78 2.51 8.05
N ASP A 119 0.17 3.54 8.63
CA ASP A 119 -1.06 4.15 8.09
C ASP A 119 -0.83 4.84 6.73
N PRO A 120 0.18 5.72 6.57
CA PRO A 120 0.59 6.20 5.24
C PRO A 120 0.90 5.06 4.25
N GLY A 121 1.57 3.99 4.69
CA GLY A 121 1.80 2.80 3.85
C GLY A 121 0.50 2.19 3.33
N CYS A 122 -0.52 2.05 4.18
CA CYS A 122 -1.84 1.57 3.78
C CYS A 122 -2.51 2.49 2.75
N MET A 123 -2.39 3.82 2.93
CA MET A 123 -2.93 4.81 1.99
C MET A 123 -2.27 4.69 0.62
N ILE A 124 -0.94 4.57 0.56
CA ILE A 124 -0.19 4.38 -0.68
C ILE A 124 -0.66 3.10 -1.39
N LEU A 125 -0.71 1.96 -0.70
CA LEU A 125 -1.19 0.72 -1.31
C LEU A 125 -2.64 0.82 -1.78
N SER A 126 -3.50 1.51 -1.02
CA SER A 126 -4.89 1.72 -1.44
C SER A 126 -4.97 2.50 -2.74
N ASN A 127 -4.09 3.48 -2.93
CA ASN A 127 -3.99 4.26 -4.16
C ASN A 127 -3.45 3.43 -5.34
N LEU A 128 -2.38 2.64 -5.12
CA LEU A 128 -1.73 1.82 -6.15
C LEU A 128 -2.59 0.64 -6.62
N THR A 129 -3.53 0.18 -5.79
CA THR A 129 -4.43 -0.95 -6.09
C THR A 129 -5.72 -0.53 -6.80
N ARG A 130 -6.00 0.77 -6.98
CA ARG A 130 -7.28 1.25 -7.57
C ARG A 130 -7.52 0.73 -8.98
N SER A 131 -6.48 0.61 -9.80
CA SER A 131 -6.61 0.08 -11.15
C SER A 131 -6.72 -1.44 -11.11
N SER A 132 -7.81 -2.00 -11.64
CA SER A 132 -8.05 -3.43 -11.67
C SER A 132 -6.89 -4.21 -12.30
N GLY A 133 -6.22 -3.62 -13.30
CA GLY A 133 -5.08 -4.21 -14.00
C GLY A 133 -3.82 -4.42 -13.15
N SER A 134 -3.71 -3.81 -11.96
CA SER A 134 -2.56 -4.01 -11.06
C SER A 134 -2.80 -5.07 -9.99
N THR A 135 -4.04 -5.50 -9.76
CA THR A 135 -4.43 -6.31 -8.58
C THR A 135 -3.76 -7.69 -8.51
N GLU A 136 -3.72 -8.46 -9.59
CA GLU A 136 -3.04 -9.77 -9.63
C GLU A 136 -1.54 -9.63 -9.34
N ARG A 137 -0.90 -8.64 -9.96
CA ARG A 137 0.52 -8.34 -9.73
C ARG A 137 0.79 -7.93 -8.28
N MET A 138 -0.11 -7.17 -7.65
CA MET A 138 0.02 -6.84 -6.23
C MET A 138 -0.01 -8.10 -5.35
N ILE A 139 -0.91 -9.04 -5.64
CA ILE A 139 -1.01 -10.32 -4.91
C ILE A 139 0.28 -11.13 -5.06
N GLU A 140 0.86 -11.17 -6.26
CA GLU A 140 2.14 -11.82 -6.51
C GLU A 140 3.30 -11.15 -5.74
N LEU A 141 3.36 -9.82 -5.75
CA LEU A 141 4.39 -9.07 -5.03
C LEU A 141 4.31 -9.31 -3.52
N ILE A 142 3.11 -9.33 -2.95
CA ILE A 142 2.88 -9.68 -1.53
C ILE A 142 3.46 -11.06 -1.21
N LYS A 143 3.14 -12.07 -2.04
CA LYS A 143 3.64 -13.44 -1.85
C LYS A 143 5.16 -13.52 -1.93
N LYS A 144 5.76 -12.80 -2.90
CA LYS A 144 7.22 -12.72 -3.06
C LYS A 144 7.92 -12.07 -1.86
N CYS A 145 7.22 -11.23 -1.08
CA CYS A 145 7.77 -10.63 0.14
C CYS A 145 7.90 -11.62 1.31
N GLY A 146 7.41 -12.86 1.16
CA GLY A 146 7.31 -13.82 2.26
C GLY A 146 6.04 -13.67 3.10
N PHE A 147 5.11 -12.80 2.70
CA PHE A 147 3.83 -12.64 3.38
C PHE A 147 2.71 -13.36 2.64
N THR A 148 1.74 -13.89 3.38
CA THR A 148 0.53 -14.49 2.82
C THR A 148 -0.59 -13.46 2.86
N LEU A 149 -1.66 -13.70 2.09
CA LEU A 149 -2.88 -12.90 2.21
C LEU A 149 -3.48 -13.02 3.62
N ASP A 150 -3.28 -14.17 4.29
CA ASP A 150 -3.73 -14.40 5.67
C ASP A 150 -2.98 -13.55 6.70
N HIS A 151 -1.67 -13.34 6.51
CA HIS A 151 -0.92 -12.38 7.33
C HIS A 151 -1.55 -10.98 7.24
N ILE A 152 -1.87 -10.50 6.03
CA ILE A 152 -2.44 -9.16 5.84
C ILE A 152 -3.85 -9.05 6.44
N VAL A 153 -4.69 -10.08 6.27
CA VAL A 153 -6.01 -10.11 6.92
C VAL A 153 -5.87 -10.15 8.45
N SER A 154 -4.89 -10.87 8.97
CA SER A 154 -4.63 -10.97 10.41
C SER A 154 -4.23 -9.63 11.02
N VAL A 155 -3.34 -8.86 10.38
CA VAL A 155 -2.97 -7.53 10.88
C VAL A 155 -4.15 -6.54 10.79
N PHE A 156 -4.97 -6.64 9.74
CA PHE A 156 -6.18 -5.83 9.64
C PHE A 156 -7.18 -6.15 10.76
N THR A 157 -7.39 -7.43 11.05
CA THR A 157 -8.40 -7.88 12.03
C THR A 157 -7.95 -7.75 13.48
N ASN A 158 -6.67 -7.46 13.73
CA ASN A 158 -6.12 -7.15 15.04
C ASN A 158 -5.96 -5.63 15.23
N GLN A 159 -6.88 -5.01 15.96
CA GLN A 159 -6.86 -3.55 16.22
C GLN A 159 -5.66 -3.07 17.06
N GLN A 160 -4.97 -3.98 17.74
CA GLN A 160 -3.78 -3.69 18.57
C GLN A 160 -2.50 -4.21 17.93
N TYR A 161 -2.52 -4.49 16.63
CA TYR A 161 -1.37 -5.03 15.92
C TYR A 161 -0.16 -4.09 15.97
N ASN A 162 -0.37 -2.81 15.64
CA ASN A 162 0.71 -1.82 15.58
C ASN A 162 0.87 -1.13 16.94
N LYS A 163 2.07 -1.22 17.51
CA LYS A 163 2.44 -0.71 18.83
C LYS A 163 2.68 0.80 18.86
N LYS A 164 2.83 1.44 17.69
CA LYS A 164 3.00 2.89 17.53
C LYS A 164 1.67 3.63 17.33
N GLY A 165 0.55 2.91 17.34
CA GLY A 165 -0.79 3.50 17.25
C GLY A 165 -1.36 3.63 15.83
N ALA A 166 -0.72 3.03 14.82
CA ALA A 166 -1.32 2.98 13.47
C ALA A 166 -2.56 2.09 13.46
N THR A 167 -3.59 2.52 12.72
CA THR A 167 -4.95 1.94 12.77
C THR A 167 -5.26 0.97 11.62
N LEU A 168 -4.43 1.01 10.58
CA LEU A 168 -4.47 0.22 9.34
C LEU A 168 -5.83 0.27 8.64
N HIS A 169 -6.60 1.35 8.81
CA HIS A 169 -7.97 1.44 8.29
C HIS A 169 -8.04 1.32 6.76
N TYR A 170 -7.05 1.87 6.06
CA TYR A 170 -6.97 1.84 4.60
C TYR A 170 -6.68 0.45 4.02
N LEU A 171 -6.28 -0.54 4.81
CA LEU A 171 -6.26 -1.94 4.35
C LEU A 171 -7.67 -2.41 3.93
N GLY A 172 -8.74 -1.86 4.52
CA GLY A 172 -10.10 -2.12 4.04
C GLY A 172 -10.29 -1.71 2.58
N SER A 173 -9.80 -0.53 2.20
CA SER A 173 -9.82 -0.06 0.80
C SER A 173 -8.94 -0.92 -0.10
N VAL A 174 -7.77 -1.36 0.38
CA VAL A 174 -6.90 -2.31 -0.33
C VAL A 174 -7.65 -3.61 -0.62
N PHE A 175 -8.36 -4.19 0.36
CA PHE A 175 -9.14 -5.42 0.16
C PHE A 175 -10.28 -5.21 -0.83
N SER A 176 -10.96 -4.06 -0.78
CA SER A 176 -12.00 -3.72 -1.75
C SER A 176 -11.44 -3.68 -3.17
N ASN A 177 -10.25 -3.11 -3.36
CA ASN A 177 -9.59 -3.06 -4.65
C ASN A 177 -9.12 -4.44 -5.12
N LEU A 178 -8.42 -5.18 -4.25
CA LEU A 178 -7.91 -6.52 -4.57
C LEU A 178 -9.03 -7.53 -4.85
N SER A 179 -10.21 -7.39 -4.24
CA SER A 179 -11.38 -8.27 -4.50
C SER A 179 -11.97 -8.14 -5.91
N GLN A 180 -11.47 -7.21 -6.73
CA GLN A 180 -11.73 -7.22 -8.17
C GLN A 180 -11.01 -8.40 -8.88
N SER A 181 -9.90 -8.88 -8.32
CA SER A 181 -9.18 -10.09 -8.76
C SER A 181 -9.93 -11.36 -8.34
N ALA A 182 -10.02 -12.33 -9.27
CA ALA A 182 -10.59 -13.65 -8.99
C ALA A 182 -9.72 -14.45 -8.00
N THR A 183 -8.39 -14.28 -8.05
CA THR A 183 -7.45 -14.88 -7.11
C THR A 183 -7.74 -14.46 -5.68
N PHE A 184 -7.93 -13.15 -5.44
CA PHE A 184 -8.22 -12.65 -4.10
C PHE A 184 -9.60 -13.08 -3.60
N ARG A 185 -10.63 -13.04 -4.46
CA ARG A 185 -11.97 -13.54 -4.10
C ARG A 185 -11.96 -15.01 -3.73
N SER A 186 -11.24 -15.83 -4.49
CA SER A 186 -11.13 -17.27 -4.21
C SER A 186 -10.49 -17.53 -2.85
N TYR A 187 -9.49 -16.72 -2.47
CA TYR A 187 -8.90 -16.76 -1.14
C TYR A 187 -9.88 -16.32 -0.03
N LEU A 188 -10.62 -15.22 -0.26
CA LEU A 188 -11.59 -14.72 0.73
C LEU A 188 -12.73 -15.70 0.99
N LEU A 189 -13.17 -16.41 -0.05
CA LEU A 189 -14.32 -17.33 -0.03
C LEU A 189 -13.91 -18.79 0.21
N ASP A 190 -12.67 -19.04 0.62
CA ASP A 190 -12.19 -20.36 1.01
C ASP A 190 -12.84 -20.80 2.34
N HIS A 191 -13.62 -21.88 2.27
CA HIS A 191 -14.36 -22.43 3.41
C HIS A 191 -13.49 -22.89 4.56
N GLU A 192 -12.38 -23.54 4.26
CA GLU A 192 -11.51 -24.11 5.29
C GLU A 192 -10.84 -23.01 6.10
N ARG A 193 -10.69 -21.82 5.51
CA ARG A 193 -10.03 -20.67 6.13
C ARG A 193 -10.96 -19.70 6.83
N CYS A 194 -12.26 -19.74 6.51
CA CYS A 194 -13.27 -18.83 7.08
C CYS A 194 -12.86 -17.34 7.05
N VAL A 195 -12.20 -16.91 5.97
CA VAL A 195 -11.61 -15.56 5.88
C VAL A 195 -12.71 -14.49 5.84
N ILE A 196 -13.76 -14.71 5.04
CA ILE A 196 -14.84 -13.75 4.88
C ILE A 196 -15.56 -13.45 6.19
N GLN A 197 -15.75 -14.47 7.05
CA GLN A 197 -16.38 -14.35 8.37
C GLN A 197 -15.59 -13.44 9.30
N ARG A 198 -14.25 -13.47 9.22
CA ARG A 198 -13.38 -12.57 10.01
C ARG A 198 -13.53 -11.11 9.60
N LEU A 199 -14.02 -10.83 8.39
CA LEU A 199 -14.26 -9.48 7.89
C LEU A 199 -15.66 -8.97 8.24
N LEU A 200 -16.67 -9.84 8.40
CA LEU A 200 -18.06 -9.44 8.66
C LEU A 200 -18.26 -8.46 9.82
N PRO A 201 -17.60 -8.58 10.99
CA PRO A 201 -17.77 -7.62 12.09
C PRO A 201 -17.43 -6.18 11.70
N TYR A 202 -16.64 -6.00 10.64
CA TYR A 202 -16.19 -4.68 10.19
C TYR A 202 -17.19 -3.97 9.27
N THR A 203 -18.29 -4.61 8.86
CA THR A 203 -19.38 -3.92 8.13
C THR A 203 -20.13 -2.91 9.00
N GLU A 204 -20.08 -3.09 10.31
CA GLU A 204 -20.69 -2.19 11.29
C GLU A 204 -19.63 -1.45 12.13
N TYR A 205 -18.38 -1.39 11.65
CA TYR A 205 -17.29 -0.75 12.40
C TYR A 205 -17.51 0.76 12.53
N LEU A 206 -18.07 1.19 13.66
CA LEU A 206 -18.38 2.60 13.94
C LEU A 206 -17.16 3.52 13.95
N PRO A 207 -16.00 3.15 14.53
CA PRO A 207 -14.88 4.08 14.66
C PRO A 207 -14.27 4.56 13.34
N SER A 208 -14.51 3.86 12.21
CA SER A 208 -13.93 4.24 10.92
C SER A 208 -14.82 3.89 9.74
N HIS A 209 -15.30 4.93 9.07
CA HIS A 209 -16.04 4.81 7.81
C HIS A 209 -15.18 4.25 6.68
N VAL A 210 -13.87 4.52 6.65
CA VAL A 210 -12.93 3.99 5.65
C VAL A 210 -12.85 2.47 5.77
N ARG A 211 -12.65 1.98 7.00
CA ARG A 211 -12.58 0.55 7.29
C ARG A 211 -13.89 -0.15 6.93
N ARG A 212 -15.02 0.43 7.35
CA ARG A 212 -16.37 -0.08 7.04
C ARG A 212 -16.64 -0.12 5.54
N GLY A 213 -16.42 1.00 4.85
CA GLY A 213 -16.66 1.12 3.40
C GLY A 213 -15.81 0.15 2.60
N GLY A 214 -14.54 -0.03 2.97
CA GLY A 214 -13.64 -1.00 2.33
C GLY A 214 -14.13 -2.45 2.46
N ILE A 215 -14.61 -2.85 3.64
CA ILE A 215 -15.14 -4.20 3.84
C ILE A 215 -16.49 -4.41 3.13
N VAL A 216 -17.38 -3.42 3.15
CA VAL A 216 -18.63 -3.47 2.37
C VAL A 216 -18.33 -3.61 0.87
N GLY A 217 -17.36 -2.85 0.35
CA GLY A 217 -16.91 -2.96 -1.03
C GLY A 217 -16.31 -4.33 -1.36
N THR A 218 -15.52 -4.89 -0.44
CA THR A 218 -14.95 -6.24 -0.55
C THR A 218 -16.04 -7.30 -0.65
N LEU A 219 -17.03 -7.27 0.25
CA LEU A 219 -18.15 -8.21 0.26
C LEU A 219 -18.99 -8.08 -1.01
N ARG A 220 -19.31 -6.85 -1.41
CA ARG A 220 -20.03 -6.57 -2.67
C ARG A 220 -19.33 -7.24 -3.86
N ASN A 221 -18.01 -7.09 -3.97
CA ASN A 221 -17.24 -7.70 -5.07
C ASN A 221 -17.24 -9.24 -5.01
N CYS A 222 -17.26 -9.82 -3.82
CA CYS A 222 -17.40 -11.27 -3.64
C CYS A 222 -18.77 -11.80 -4.11
N CYS A 223 -19.84 -11.03 -3.94
CA CYS A 223 -21.20 -11.44 -4.33
C CYS A 223 -21.45 -11.45 -5.85
N PHE A 224 -20.59 -10.85 -6.68
CA PHE A 224 -20.79 -10.86 -8.14
C PHE A 224 -20.43 -12.20 -8.80
N ASP A 225 -19.75 -13.10 -8.09
CA ASP A 225 -19.38 -14.44 -8.59
C ASP A 225 -20.48 -15.47 -8.28
N ILE A 226 -21.70 -15.17 -8.78
CA ILE A 226 -22.98 -15.83 -8.45
C ILE A 226 -22.94 -17.35 -8.72
N GLY A 227 -22.13 -17.80 -9.67
CA GLY A 227 -22.08 -19.21 -10.07
C GLY A 227 -21.25 -20.13 -9.16
N LYS A 228 -20.31 -19.59 -8.36
CA LYS A 228 -19.37 -20.40 -7.58
C LYS A 228 -19.57 -20.35 -6.07
N PHE A 229 -20.10 -19.24 -5.53
CA PHE A 229 -20.05 -19.02 -4.09
C PHE A 229 -21.35 -18.56 -3.42
N HIS A 230 -22.47 -18.53 -4.15
CA HIS A 230 -23.74 -18.05 -3.60
C HIS A 230 -24.34 -19.01 -2.56
N SER A 231 -24.28 -20.34 -2.77
CA SER A 231 -24.70 -21.31 -1.74
C SER A 231 -23.94 -21.10 -0.42
N TYR A 232 -22.71 -20.63 -0.52
CA TYR A 232 -21.76 -20.52 0.59
C TYR A 232 -21.90 -19.22 1.38
N LEU A 233 -22.16 -18.10 0.70
CA LEU A 233 -22.52 -16.83 1.34
C LEU A 233 -23.81 -16.95 2.16
N TRP A 234 -24.70 -17.87 1.77
CA TRP A 234 -25.98 -18.10 2.42
C TRP A 234 -25.86 -19.13 3.56
N MET A 235 -25.01 -20.15 3.42
CA MET A 235 -24.75 -21.14 4.48
C MET A 235 -23.79 -20.62 5.57
N GLY A 236 -22.88 -19.70 5.27
CA GLY A 236 -21.93 -19.15 6.24
C GLY A 236 -22.54 -18.24 7.33
N MET A 237 -23.85 -17.98 7.27
CA MET A 237 -24.62 -17.36 8.36
C MET A 237 -25.10 -18.38 9.40
N GLU A 238 -24.99 -19.68 9.10
CA GLU A 238 -25.23 -20.78 10.03
C GLU A 238 -23.88 -21.37 10.48
N ILE A 239 -23.28 -20.73 11.49
CA ILE A 239 -22.39 -21.34 12.50
C ILE A 239 -21.05 -21.93 12.00
N CYS A 240 -19.96 -21.35 12.49
CA CYS A 240 -18.83 -22.10 13.05
C CYS A 240 -18.81 -21.87 14.55
#